data_AF-A0A975BWE4-F1
#
_entry.id   AF-A0A975BWE4-F1
#
_cell.length_a   1.000
_cell.length_b   1.000
_cell.length_c   1.000
_cell.angle_alpha   90.00
_cell.angle_beta   90.00
_cell.angle_gamma   90.00
#
_symmetry.space_group_name_H-M   'P 1'
#
loop_
_entity.id
_entity.type
_entity.pdbx_description
1 polymer ?
#
loop_
_entity_poly.entity_id
_entity_poly.type
_entity_poly.pdbx_seq_one_letter_code
_entity_poly.pdbx_strand_id
1 'polypeptide(L)' 'MYGSEVAIDQAFADLVNQEHALPGSCIEKNVRPGEDKFKGLYPDVDWPIQLEYAQKLGIGNREYELVKI' A
#
# COMPACT_ATOMS: atom_id res chain seq x y z
N MET A 1 8.33 17.22 -12.39
CA MET A 1 9.19 16.52 -11.41
C MET A 1 8.88 15.05 -11.60
N TYR A 2 9.86 14.22 -11.98
CA TYR A 2 9.65 12.79 -12.20
C TYR A 2 8.99 12.19 -10.95
N GLY A 3 7.94 11.38 -11.13
CA GLY A 3 7.14 10.85 -10.02
C GLY A 3 7.99 10.06 -9.05
N SER A 4 7.85 10.33 -7.75
CA SER A 4 8.54 9.61 -6.70
C SER A 4 8.17 8.12 -6.75
N GLU A 5 9.16 7.25 -6.89
CA GLU A 5 8.98 5.80 -6.88
C GLU A 5 8.25 5.35 -5.61
N VAL A 6 8.58 5.99 -4.48
CA VAL A 6 7.94 5.75 -3.17
C VAL A 6 6.46 6.17 -3.15
N ALA A 7 6.08 7.20 -3.90
CA ALA A 7 4.70 7.67 -3.98
C ALA A 7 3.83 6.69 -4.79
N ILE A 8 4.42 6.09 -5.84
CA ILE A 8 3.76 5.07 -6.66
C ILE A 8 3.50 3.81 -5.84
N ASP A 9 4.49 3.32 -5.11
CA ASP A 9 4.33 2.14 -4.25
C ASP A 9 3.30 2.38 -3.14
N GLN A 10 3.31 3.58 -2.53
CA GLN A 10 2.29 3.99 -1.57
C GLN A 10 0.89 3.96 -2.19
N ALA A 11 0.71 4.57 -3.36
CA ALA A 11 -0.58 4.60 -4.04
C ALA A 11 -1.10 3.20 -4.39
N PHE A 12 -0.23 2.28 -4.83
CA PHE A 12 -0.63 0.89 -5.08
C PHE A 12 -1.08 0.17 -3.82
N ALA A 13 -0.32 0.29 -2.73
CA ALA A 13 -0.69 -0.31 -1.45
C ALA A 13 -2.03 0.24 -0.95
N ASP A 14 -2.26 1.54 -1.08
CA ASP A 14 -3.52 2.18 -0.70
C ASP A 14 -4.68 1.76 -1.60
N LEU A 15 -4.48 1.61 -2.92
CA LEU A 15 -5.52 1.15 -3.84
C LEU A 15 -5.93 -0.29 -3.55
N VAL A 16 -4.97 -1.20 -3.32
CA VAL A 16 -5.27 -2.55 -2.81
C VAL A 16 -5.99 -2.42 -1.47
N ASN A 17 -5.46 -1.59 -0.57
CA ASN A 17 -6.07 -0.95 0.60
C ASN A 17 -7.58 -0.67 0.49
N GLN A 18 -8.05 -0.14 -0.63
CA GLN A 18 -9.44 0.30 -0.79
C GLN A 18 -10.37 -0.74 -1.43
N GLU A 19 -9.86 -1.84 -1.95
CA GLU A 19 -10.69 -2.86 -2.59
C GLU A 19 -11.19 -3.93 -1.63
N HIS A 20 -12.20 -4.70 -2.05
CA HIS A 20 -12.54 -5.97 -1.41
C HIS A 20 -11.43 -7.01 -1.65
N ALA A 21 -11.20 -7.90 -0.69
CA ALA A 21 -10.38 -9.08 -0.97
C ALA A 21 -11.04 -9.93 -2.05
N LEU A 22 -10.22 -10.47 -2.97
CA LEU A 22 -10.71 -11.31 -4.06
C LEU A 22 -11.34 -12.59 -3.48
N PRO A 23 -12.61 -12.90 -3.82
CA PRO A 23 -13.27 -14.12 -3.36
C PRO A 23 -12.49 -15.37 -3.79
N GLY A 24 -12.23 -16.28 -2.85
CA GLY A 24 -11.46 -17.50 -3.10
C GLY A 24 -9.95 -17.33 -3.10
N SER A 25 -9.43 -16.13 -2.78
CA SER A 25 -8.00 -15.93 -2.52
C SER A 25 -7.59 -16.46 -1.13
N CYS A 26 -6.28 -16.44 -0.84
CA CYS A 26 -5.74 -16.79 0.48
C CYS A 26 -5.98 -15.72 1.56
N ILE A 27 -6.63 -14.60 1.23
CA ILE A 27 -6.92 -13.51 2.17
C ILE A 27 -8.23 -13.82 2.90
N GLU A 28 -8.13 -14.41 4.09
CA GLU A 28 -9.29 -14.76 4.94
C GLU A 28 -9.62 -13.68 5.98
N LYS A 29 -8.69 -12.75 6.22
CA LYS A 29 -8.81 -11.61 7.15
C LYS A 29 -8.63 -10.30 6.40
N ASN A 30 -9.14 -9.21 6.96
CA ASN A 30 -9.05 -7.87 6.34
C ASN A 30 -9.63 -7.82 4.92
N VAL A 31 -10.83 -8.38 4.77
CA VAL A 31 -11.50 -8.61 3.47
C VAL A 31 -12.31 -7.42 2.95
N ARG A 32 -12.52 -6.40 3.78
CA ARG A 32 -13.33 -5.22 3.45
C ARG A 32 -12.47 -4.09 2.88
N PRO A 33 -13.06 -3.20 2.06
CA PRO A 33 -12.48 -1.92 1.69
C PRO A 33 -11.96 -1.15 2.91
N GLY A 34 -10.75 -0.61 2.78
CA GLY A 34 -10.07 0.15 3.83
C GLY A 34 -9.28 -0.69 4.84
N GLU A 35 -9.47 -2.01 4.87
CA GLU A 35 -8.68 -2.90 5.74
C GLU A 35 -7.35 -3.27 5.06
N ASP A 36 -6.26 -3.41 5.84
CA ASP A 36 -4.91 -3.71 5.32
C ASP A 36 -4.79 -5.18 4.87
N LYS A 37 -4.76 -5.43 3.56
CA LYS A 37 -4.70 -6.79 2.97
C LYS A 37 -3.37 -7.44 3.28
N PHE A 38 -2.29 -6.67 3.30
CA PHE A 38 -0.95 -7.18 3.54
C PHE A 38 -0.85 -7.71 4.96
N LYS A 39 -1.42 -7.02 5.95
CA LYS A 39 -1.57 -7.53 7.32
C LYS A 39 -2.61 -8.64 7.45
N GLY A 40 -3.60 -8.68 6.56
CA GLY A 40 -4.54 -9.80 6.44
C GLY A 40 -3.82 -11.12 6.09
N LEU A 41 -2.78 -11.05 5.26
CA LEU A 41 -1.98 -12.19 4.81
C LEU A 41 -0.77 -12.48 5.73
N TYR A 42 -0.05 -11.42 6.13
CA TYR A 42 1.18 -11.49 6.93
C TYR A 42 1.07 -10.55 8.15
N PRO A 43 0.36 -10.96 9.22
CA PRO A 43 0.03 -10.08 10.34
C PRO A 43 1.24 -9.56 11.12
N ASP A 44 2.35 -10.30 11.09
CA ASP A 44 3.58 -9.94 11.81
C ASP A 44 4.54 -9.06 10.96
N VAL A 45 4.19 -8.78 9.70
CA VAL A 45 5.02 -7.97 8.79
C VAL A 45 4.50 -6.54 8.75
N ASP A 46 5.31 -5.61 9.24
CA ASP A 46 5.02 -4.18 9.13
C ASP A 46 5.52 -3.62 7.78
N TRP A 47 4.77 -3.91 6.72
CA TRP A 47 5.13 -3.49 5.35
C TRP A 47 5.39 -1.96 5.17
N PRO A 48 4.72 -1.01 5.88
CA PRO A 48 4.94 0.42 5.65
C PRO A 48 6.36 0.88 5.99
N ILE A 49 7.08 0.11 6.81
CA ILE A 49 8.42 0.44 7.27
C ILE A 49 9.40 0.60 6.10
N GLN A 50 9.24 -0.17 5.02
CA GLN A 50 10.11 -0.09 3.85
C GLN A 50 9.99 1.27 3.15
N LEU A 51 8.76 1.77 2.98
CA LEU A 51 8.48 3.07 2.37
C LEU A 51 8.94 4.22 3.28
N GLU A 52 8.77 4.08 4.60
CA GLU A 52 9.27 5.05 5.57
C GLU A 52 10.80 5.18 5.50
N TYR A 53 11.52 4.06 5.46
CA TYR A 53 12.97 4.08 5.32
C TYR A 53 13.43 4.64 3.98
N ALA A 54 12.77 4.31 2.87
CA ALA A 54 13.09 4.87 1.56
C ALA A 54 12.97 6.41 1.57
N GLN A 55 11.92 6.94 2.19
CA GLN A 55 11.76 8.38 2.38
C GLN A 55 12.85 8.99 3.26
N LYS A 56 13.22 8.34 4.37
CA LYS A 56 14.33 8.78 5.24
C LYS A 56 15.68 8.82 4.52
N LEU A 57 15.89 7.92 3.56
CA LEU A 57 17.10 7.86 2.73
C LEU A 57 17.09 8.87 1.58
N GLY A 58 15.99 9.60 1.37
CA GLY A 58 15.85 10.56 0.27
C GLY A 58 15.63 9.92 -1.09
N ILE A 59 15.19 8.65 -1.13
CA ILE A 59 14.88 7.93 -2.37
C ILE A 59 13.60 8.49 -3.02
N GLY A 60 12.65 8.94 -2.21
CA GLY A 60 11.40 9.53 -2.68
C GLY A 60 10.52 10.03 -1.53
N ASN A 61 9.35 10.56 -1.87
CA ASN A 61 8.30 10.94 -0.93
C ASN A 61 7.10 9.98 -1.07
N ARG A 62 6.37 9.74 0.02
CA ARG A 62 5.13 8.92 0.03
C ARG A 62 3.90 9.69 -0.43
N GLU A 63 3.94 11.02 -0.46
CA GLU A 63 2.79 11.84 -0.86
C GLU A 63 2.48 11.72 -2.35
N TYR A 64 1.20 11.56 -2.66
CA TYR A 64 0.69 11.51 -4.03
C TYR A 64 -0.69 12.17 -4.11
N GLU A 65 -1.06 12.59 -5.32
CA GLU A 65 -2.42 13.00 -5.68
C GLU A 65 -2.97 11.97 -6.68
N LEU A 66 -4.09 11.33 -6.34
CA LEU A 66 -4.75 10.39 -7.24
C LEU A 66 -5.71 11.12 -8.17
N VAL A 67 -5.32 11.26 -9.43
CA VAL A 67 -6.18 11.80 -10.50
C VAL A 67 -6.98 10.66 -11.12
N LYS A 68 -8.31 10.72 -10.99
CA LYS A 68 -9.22 9.77 -11.64
C LYS A 68 -9.60 10.27 -13.04
N ILE A 69 -9.72 9.35 -13.99
CA ILE A 69 -10.17 9.60 -15.37
C ILE A 69 -11.64 9.24 -15.48
#